data_AF-A0A2T2WFK1-F1
#
_entry.id   AF-A0A2T2WFK1-F1
#
_cell.length_a   1.000
_cell.length_b   1.000
_cell.length_c   1.000
_cell.angle_alpha   90.00
_cell.angle_beta   90.00
_cell.angle_gamma   90.00
#
_symmetry.space_group_name_H-M   'P 1'
#
loop_
_entity.id
_entity.type
_entity.pdbx_description
1 polymer ?
#
loop_
_entity_poly.entity_id
_entity_poly.type
_entity_poly.pdbx_seq_one_letter_code
_entity_poly.pdbx_strand_id
1 'polypeptide(L)' 'MKTRFPDSQESALYRLEITYLDAQNRPVNRGQAVAVRRRVIDGQGRIVTEKIRHKISRIR' A
#
# COMPACT_ATOMS: atom_id res chain seq x y z
N MET A 1 -23.23 34.49 -10.88
CA MET A 1 -22.09 34.19 -9.99
C MET A 1 -21.73 32.71 -10.16
N LYS A 2 -20.60 32.41 -10.80
CA LYS A 2 -20.09 31.02 -10.88
C LYS A 2 -19.32 30.75 -9.59
N THR A 3 -19.85 29.88 -8.75
CA THR A 3 -19.17 29.36 -7.56
C THR A 3 -17.88 28.68 -8.03
N ARG A 4 -16.74 29.32 -7.79
CA ARG A 4 -15.44 28.66 -7.87
C ARG A 4 -15.38 27.68 -6.70
N PHE A 5 -15.46 26.40 -7.00
CA PHE A 5 -14.99 25.38 -6.08
C PHE A 5 -13.51 25.67 -5.83
N PRO A 6 -13.07 25.89 -4.57
CA PRO A 6 -11.65 26.01 -4.31
C PRO A 6 -10.99 24.71 -4.78
N ASP A 7 -10.02 24.85 -5.69
CA ASP A 7 -9.22 23.75 -6.20
C ASP A 7 -8.74 22.90 -5.01
N SER A 8 -9.19 21.65 -5.03
CA SER A 8 -9.12 20.65 -3.98
C SER A 8 -7.68 20.22 -3.65
N GLN A 9 -6.84 21.15 -3.19
CA GLN A 9 -5.45 20.89 -2.79
C GLN A 9 -5.28 20.37 -1.35
N GLU A 10 -6.38 20.13 -0.61
CA GLU A 10 -6.30 19.70 0.78
C GLU A 10 -6.89 18.30 1.03
N SER A 11 -6.93 17.47 -0.01
CA SER A 11 -7.05 16.03 0.16
C SER A 11 -5.63 15.47 0.20
N ALA A 12 -4.93 15.59 1.33
CA ALA A 12 -3.72 14.80 1.58
C ALA A 12 -4.15 13.32 1.73
N LEU A 13 -4.54 12.72 0.62
CA LEU A 13 -5.14 11.40 0.53
C LEU A 13 -4.06 10.38 0.85
N TYR A 14 -4.28 9.64 1.93
CA TYR A 14 -3.47 8.49 2.24
C TYR A 14 -3.45 7.52 1.03
N ARG A 15 -2.26 7.13 0.59
CA ARG A 15 -2.06 6.16 -0.50
C ARG A 15 -1.70 4.79 0.08
N LEU A 16 -2.40 3.75 -0.36
CA LEU A 16 -2.07 2.37 -0.02
C LEU A 16 -1.12 1.77 -1.08
N GLU A 17 0.06 1.33 -0.65
CA GLU A 17 0.95 0.49 -1.46
C GLU A 17 0.88 -0.97 -1.04
N ILE A 18 0.82 -1.86 -2.04
CA ILE A 18 0.84 -3.31 -1.84
C ILE A 18 2.04 -3.88 -2.61
N THR A 19 2.96 -4.51 -1.88
CA THR A 19 4.08 -5.25 -2.47
C THR A 19 3.95 -6.73 -2.14
N TYR A 20 4.07 -7.58 -3.15
CA TYR A 20 4.11 -9.02 -3.02
C TYR A 20 5.56 -9.48 -2.89
N LEU A 21 5.88 -10.30 -1.88
CA LEU A 21 7.24 -10.67 -1.54
C LEU A 21 7.47 -12.19 -1.63
N ASP A 22 8.65 -12.59 -2.10
CA ASP A 22 9.15 -13.96 -2.02
C ASP A 22 9.70 -14.30 -0.62
N ALA A 23 10.21 -15.52 -0.44
CA ALA A 23 10.76 -15.99 0.83
C ALA A 23 12.07 -15.27 1.23
N GLN A 24 12.70 -14.54 0.30
CA GLN A 24 13.87 -13.72 0.52
C GLN A 24 13.53 -12.22 0.65
N ASN A 25 12.23 -11.89 0.83
CA ASN A 25 11.71 -10.52 0.92
C ASN A 25 11.93 -9.66 -0.35
N ARG A 26 12.05 -10.28 -1.52
CA ARG A 26 12.17 -9.58 -2.80
C ARG A 26 10.81 -9.41 -3.46
N PRO A 27 10.55 -8.28 -4.15
CA PRO A 27 9.30 -8.07 -4.84
C PRO A 27 9.12 -9.06 -5.99
N VAL A 28 7.97 -9.73 -6.03
CA VAL A 28 7.58 -10.70 -7.06
C VAL A 28 6.13 -10.49 -7.50
N ASN A 29 5.71 -11.16 -8.57
CA ASN A 29 4.31 -11.17 -8.96
C ASN A 29 3.44 -11.86 -7.89
N ARG A 30 2.18 -11.44 -7.78
CA ARG A 30 1.20 -11.95 -6.78
C ARG A 30 1.13 -13.48 -6.70
N GLY A 31 1.23 -14.17 -7.83
CA GLY A 31 1.15 -15.64 -7.90
C GLY A 31 2.34 -16.37 -7.27
N GLN A 32 3.49 -15.70 -7.17
CA GLN A 32 4.76 -16.25 -6.63
C GLN A 32 5.01 -15.80 -5.19
N ALA A 33 4.13 -14.98 -4.64
CA ALA A 33 4.32 -14.33 -3.35
C ALA A 33 4.00 -15.28 -2.19
N VAL A 34 4.91 -15.34 -1.22
CA VAL A 34 4.68 -15.99 0.08
C VAL A 34 4.35 -14.98 1.18
N ALA A 35 4.51 -13.68 0.91
CA ALA A 35 4.12 -12.61 1.81
C ALA A 35 3.57 -11.39 1.07
N VAL A 36 2.83 -10.55 1.78
CA VAL A 36 2.28 -9.29 1.30
C VAL A 36 2.66 -8.18 2.27
N ARG A 37 3.35 -7.16 1.78
CA ARG A 37 3.65 -5.91 2.49
C ARG A 37 2.63 -4.84 2.10
N ARG A 38 2.00 -4.22 3.09
CA ARG A 38 1.06 -3.11 2.91
C ARG A 38 1.62 -1.87 3.60
N ARG A 39 1.75 -0.77 2.87
CA ARG A 39 2.16 0.54 3.41
C ARG A 39 1.04 1.55 3.21
N VAL A 40 0.75 2.32 4.24
CA VAL A 40 -0.07 3.53 4.13
C VAL A 40 0.88 4.71 4.14
N ILE A 41 0.77 5.56 3.12
CA ILE A 41 1.66 6.71 2.90
C ILE A 41 0.80 7.97 2.96
N ASP A 42 1.20 8.96 3.76
CA ASP A 42 0.50 10.24 3.84
C ASP A 42 0.76 11.14 2.61
N GLY A 43 0.08 12.28 2.55
CA GLY A 43 0.27 13.26 1.47
C GLY A 43 1.67 13.89 1.41
N GLN A 44 2.51 13.69 2.43
CA GLN A 44 3.91 14.13 2.48
C GLN A 44 4.89 13.02 2.08
N GLY A 45 4.40 11.84 1.72
CA GLY A 45 5.23 10.70 1.33
C GLY A 45 5.76 9.88 2.50
N ARG A 46 5.31 10.12 3.74
CA ARG A 46 5.76 9.39 4.93
C ARG A 46 4.95 8.12 5.13
N ILE A 47 5.62 7.03 5.50
CA ILE A 47 4.94 5.78 5.86
C ILE A 47 4.32 5.95 7.26
N VAL A 48 3.00 6.02 7.32
CA VAL A 48 2.26 6.10 8.59
C VAL A 48 1.96 4.72 9.16
N THR A 49 1.94 3.69 8.33
CA THR A 49 1.72 2.31 8.77
C THR A 49 2.34 1.33 7.78
N GLU A 50 3.04 0.31 8.29
CA GLU A 50 3.52 -0.83 7.52
C GLU A 50 3.08 -2.14 8.18
N LYS A 51 2.58 -3.09 7.39
CA LYS A 51 2.29 -4.45 7.85
C LYS A 51 2.75 -5.46 6.82
N ILE A 52 3.49 -6.48 7.27
CA ILE A 52 3.86 -7.64 6.46
C ILE A 52 3.05 -8.84 6.94
N ARG A 53 2.33 -9.49 6.03
CA ARG A 53 1.59 -10.71 6.30
C ARG A 53 2.14 -11.84 5.45
N HIS A 54 2.64 -12.88 6.11
CA HIS A 54 2.99 -14.12 5.45
C HIS A 54 1.69 -14.84 5.03
N LYS A 55 1.61 -15.23 3.77
CA LYS A 55 0.56 -16.09 3.26
C LYS A 55 0.81 -17.46 3.87
N ILE A 56 0.15 -17.74 4.99
CA ILE A 56 0.10 -19.09 5.54
C ILE A 56 -0.65 -19.91 4.50
N SER A 57 0.07 -20.64 3.64
CA SER A 57 -0.51 -21.71 2.85
C SER A 57 -1.08 -22.69 3.86
N ARG A 58 -2.42 -22.74 4.01
CA ARG A 58 -3.08 -23.88 4.63
C ARG A 58 -2.61 -25.10 3.85
N ILE A 59 -1.70 -25.85 4.45
CA ILE A 59 -1.40 -27.22 4.03
C ILE A 59 -2.73 -27.96 4.21
N ARG A 60 -3.30 -28.42 3.10
CA ARG A 60 -4.53 -29.21 3.08
C ARG A 60 -4.18 -30.67 3.21
#